data_AF-A0A939UXF6-F1
#
_entry.id   AF-A0A939UXF6-F1
#
_cell.length_a   1.000
_cell.length_b   1.000
_cell.length_c   1.000
_cell.angle_alpha   90.00
_cell.angle_beta   90.00
_cell.angle_gamma   90.00
#
_symmetry.space_group_name_H-M   'P 1'
#
loop_
_entity.id
_entity.type
_entity.pdbx_description
1 polymer ?
#
loop_
_entity_poly.entity_id
_entity_poly.type
_entity_poly.pdbx_seq_one_letter_code
_entity_poly.pdbx_strand_id
1 'polypeptide(L)'
;GTCNDAVVLMKSILDKHSVPSKIWLLHDIQNNKFHTVLTFYLESKTVYLELTPQSGKPWYGKEIIFDSEQSFVNEYKKNDCDVIDVTDDVIIGKAPDFLLSRML
;
A
#
# COMPACT_ATOMS: atom_id res chain seq x y z
N GLY A 1 7.09 2.30 14.14
CA GLY A 1 6.50 1.38 13.17
C GLY A 1 6.96 1.76 11.78
N THR A 2 7.05 0.77 10.91
CA THR A 2 7.33 0.90 9.47
C THR A 2 6.02 1.16 8.69
N CYS A 3 6.10 1.40 7.37
CA CYS A 3 4.90 1.45 6.52
C CYS A 3 4.08 0.15 6.60
N ASN A 4 4.75 -1.00 6.74
CA ASN A 4 4.11 -2.31 6.92
C ASN A 4 3.24 -2.36 8.19
N ASP A 5 3.78 -1.92 9.33
CA ASP A 5 3.04 -1.94 10.59
C ASP A 5 1.77 -1.07 10.50
N ALA A 6 1.88 0.06 9.80
CA ALA A 6 0.78 0.98 9.63
C ALA A 6 -0.32 0.42 8.73
N VAL A 7 0.02 -0.15 7.56
CA VAL A 7 -0.99 -0.74 6.66
C VAL A 7 -1.75 -1.88 7.31
N VAL A 8 -1.08 -2.69 8.14
CA VAL A 8 -1.74 -3.80 8.85
C VAL A 8 -2.63 -3.30 9.99
N LEU A 9 -2.18 -2.31 10.76
CA LEU A 9 -3.02 -1.68 11.78
C LEU A 9 -4.30 -1.10 11.14
N MET A 10 -4.14 -0.34 10.06
CA MET A 10 -5.28 0.27 9.37
C MET A 10 -6.19 -0.78 8.73
N LYS A 11 -5.65 -1.81 8.10
CA LYS A 11 -6.44 -2.96 7.62
C LYS A 11 -7.26 -3.57 8.75
N SER A 12 -6.67 -3.79 9.93
CA SER A 12 -7.40 -4.36 11.07
C SER A 12 -8.56 -3.47 11.54
N ILE A 13 -8.43 -2.15 11.41
CA ILE A 13 -9.50 -1.19 11.71
C ILE A 13 -10.60 -1.31 10.65
N LEU A 14 -10.24 -1.31 9.36
CA LEU A 14 -11.19 -1.46 8.25
C LEU A 14 -11.95 -2.78 8.31
N ASP A 15 -11.26 -3.88 8.64
CA ASP A 15 -11.85 -5.21 8.81
C ASP A 15 -12.90 -5.22 9.93
N LYS A 16 -12.64 -4.53 11.06
CA LYS A 16 -13.65 -4.35 12.15
C LYS A 16 -14.90 -3.62 11.68
N HIS A 17 -14.78 -2.75 10.69
CA HIS A 17 -15.88 -2.02 10.07
C HIS A 17 -16.43 -2.72 8.82
N SER A 18 -15.98 -3.95 8.51
CA SER A 18 -16.36 -4.69 7.30
C SER A 18 -16.10 -3.92 6.00
N VAL A 19 -15.05 -3.10 5.97
CA VAL A 19 -14.62 -2.35 4.79
C VAL A 19 -13.56 -3.17 4.04
N PRO A 20 -13.84 -3.65 2.81
CA PRO A 20 -12.85 -4.35 2.01
C PRO A 20 -11.64 -3.46 1.71
N SER A 21 -10.45 -3.99 1.93
CA SER A 21 -9.18 -3.29 1.72
C SER A 21 -8.10 -4.24 1.23
N LYS A 22 -7.16 -3.69 0.45
CA LYS A 22 -6.02 -4.39 -0.13
C LYS A 22 -4.71 -3.73 0.25
N ILE A 23 -3.70 -4.55 0.49
CA ILE A 23 -2.32 -4.12 0.73
C ILE A 23 -1.52 -4.37 -0.53
N TRP A 24 -0.85 -3.32 -1.00
CA TRP A 24 0.01 -3.40 -2.18
C TRP A 24 1.46 -3.20 -1.79
N LEU A 25 2.35 -3.92 -2.46
CA LEU A 25 3.79 -3.68 -2.45
C LEU A 25 4.16 -2.91 -3.72
N LEU A 26 4.71 -1.71 -3.52
CA LEU A 26 5.26 -0.86 -4.57
C LEU A 26 6.78 -1.02 -4.58
N HIS A 27 7.34 -1.47 -5.69
CA HIS A 27 8.78 -1.55 -5.90
C HIS A 27 9.21 -0.43 -6.84
N ASP A 28 9.84 0.60 -6.28
CA ASP A 28 10.48 1.67 -7.02
C ASP A 28 11.80 1.15 -7.59
N ILE A 29 11.79 0.84 -8.88
CA ILE A 29 12.92 0.25 -9.60
C ILE A 29 14.10 1.23 -9.65
N GLN A 30 13.83 2.54 -9.77
CA GLN A 30 14.89 3.55 -9.91
C GLN A 30 15.69 3.69 -8.62
N ASN A 31 15.02 3.69 -7.47
CA ASN A 31 15.65 3.85 -6.17
C ASN A 31 15.97 2.54 -5.46
N ASN A 32 15.59 1.39 -6.05
CA ASN A 32 15.67 0.06 -5.47
C ASN A 32 15.06 0.02 -4.05
N LYS A 33 13.84 0.57 -3.94
CA LYS A 33 13.13 0.72 -2.66
C LYS A 33 11.76 0.09 -2.74
N PHE A 34 11.33 -0.46 -1.61
CA PHE A 34 10.01 -1.04 -1.44
C PHE A 34 9.17 -0.19 -0.50
N HIS A 35 7.88 -0.15 -0.77
CA HIS A 35 6.92 0.58 0.04
C HIS A 35 5.56 -0.14 0.04
N THR A 36 4.99 -0.36 1.23
CA THR A 36 3.65 -0.95 1.34
C THR A 36 2.60 0.13 1.52
N VAL A 37 1.50 -0.01 0.79
CA VAL A 37 0.38 0.93 0.81
C VAL A 37 -0.94 0.18 0.99
N LEU A 38 -1.96 0.89 1.44
CA LEU A 38 -3.31 0.34 1.63
C LEU A 38 -4.28 1.08 0.73
N THR A 39 -5.13 0.34 0.03
CA THR A 39 -6.30 0.89 -0.66
C THR A 39 -7.59 0.29 -0.12
N PHE A 40 -8.66 1.06 -0.08
CA PHE A 40 -10.00 0.58 0.26
C PHE A 40 -11.06 1.27 -0.58
N TYR A 41 -12.25 0.69 -0.63
CA TYR A 41 -13.35 1.24 -1.43
C TYR A 41 -14.33 2.03 -0.56
N LEU A 42 -14.59 3.27 -0.93
CA LEU A 42 -15.55 4.15 -0.26
C LEU A 42 -16.27 5.01 -1.30
N GLU A 43 -17.59 5.15 -1.20
CA GLU A 43 -18.41 6.02 -2.06
C GLU A 43 -18.16 5.84 -3.58
N SER A 44 -18.01 4.60 -4.01
CA SER A 44 -17.70 4.23 -5.40
C SER A 44 -16.31 4.64 -5.91
N LYS A 45 -15.35 4.86 -4.99
CA LYS A 45 -13.98 5.24 -5.30
C LYS A 45 -12.99 4.36 -4.56
N THR A 46 -11.81 4.17 -5.16
CA THR A 46 -10.66 3.57 -4.50
C THR A 46 -9.88 4.68 -3.78
N VAL A 47 -9.87 4.63 -2.46
CA VAL A 47 -9.10 5.54 -1.61
C VAL A 47 -7.74 4.91 -1.33
N TYR A 48 -6.69 5.65 -1.62
CA TYR A 48 -5.31 5.35 -1.26
C TYR A 48 -4.95 6.10 0.02
N LEU A 49 -4.41 5.37 0.98
CA LEU A 49 -3.96 5.91 2.25
C LEU A 49 -2.44 5.81 2.36
N GLU A 50 -1.76 6.95 2.26
CA GLU A 50 -0.33 7.04 2.58
C GLU A 50 -0.15 7.08 4.10
N LEU A 51 0.64 6.15 4.62
CA LEU A 51 0.74 5.93 6.07
C LEU A 51 2.11 6.28 6.65
N THR A 52 3.08 6.64 5.81
CA THR A 52 4.38 7.14 6.27
C THR A 52 4.82 8.36 5.47
N PRO A 53 5.51 9.35 6.07
CA PRO A 53 6.06 10.44 5.30
C PRO A 53 7.30 9.90 4.57
N GLN A 54 7.24 9.78 3.25
CA GLN A 54 8.48 9.64 2.49
C GLN A 54 9.25 10.96 2.63
N SER A 55 10.52 10.87 3.01
CA SER A 55 11.41 12.02 3.10
C SER A 55 11.39 12.78 1.76
N GLY A 56 10.83 14.00 1.74
CA GLY A 56 10.71 14.84 0.55
C GLY A 56 9.31 14.94 -0.07
N LYS A 57 8.30 14.25 0.46
CA LYS A 57 6.94 14.27 -0.09
C LYS A 57 5.89 14.25 1.08
N PRO A 58 5.20 15.37 1.37
CA PRO A 58 4.45 15.56 2.61
C PRO A 58 3.01 14.98 2.57
N TRP A 59 2.83 13.75 2.10
CA TRP A 59 1.49 13.15 1.90
C TRP A 59 0.87 12.57 3.18
N TYR A 60 1.33 13.01 4.35
CA TYR A 60 0.80 12.53 5.61
C TYR A 60 -0.68 12.92 5.75
N GLY A 61 -1.57 11.92 5.77
CA GLY A 61 -3.01 12.15 5.90
C GLY A 61 -3.69 12.71 4.64
N LYS A 62 -3.07 12.63 3.47
CA LYS A 62 -3.72 12.98 2.20
C LYS A 62 -4.23 11.74 1.50
N GLU A 63 -5.55 11.69 1.32
CA GLU A 63 -6.22 10.68 0.50
C GLU A 63 -5.94 10.95 -0.98
N ILE A 64 -5.49 9.94 -1.69
CA ILE A 64 -5.46 9.97 -3.16
C ILE A 64 -6.63 9.13 -3.64
N ILE A 65 -7.48 9.72 -4.46
CA ILE A 65 -8.71 9.07 -4.91
C ILE A 65 -8.50 8.60 -6.35
N PHE A 66 -8.78 7.32 -6.57
CA PHE A 66 -8.79 6.69 -7.87
C PHE A 66 -10.20 6.20 -8.20
N ASP A 67 -10.54 6.20 -9.49
CA ASP A 67 -11.83 5.64 -9.94
C ASP A 67 -11.89 4.12 -9.81
N SER A 68 -10.74 3.45 -9.74
CA SER A 68 -10.62 2.00 -9.54
C SER A 68 -9.22 1.61 -9.06
N GLU A 69 -9.07 0.38 -8.57
CA GLU A 69 -7.77 -0.22 -8.28
C GLU A 69 -6.88 -0.28 -9.53
N GLN A 70 -7.47 -0.53 -10.71
CA GLN A 70 -6.71 -0.57 -11.95
C GLN A 70 -6.14 0.81 -12.30
N SER A 71 -6.87 1.89 -12.02
CA SER A 71 -6.37 3.27 -12.21
C SER A 71 -5.19 3.56 -11.29
N PHE A 72 -5.22 3.07 -10.05
CA PHE A 72 -4.09 3.12 -9.12
C PHE A 72 -2.88 2.35 -9.67
N VAL A 73 -3.05 1.09 -10.08
CA VAL A 73 -1.97 0.26 -10.63
C VAL A 73 -1.33 0.92 -11.86
N ASN A 74 -2.15 1.45 -12.76
CA ASN A 74 -1.68 2.12 -13.97
C ASN A 74 -0.88 3.37 -13.65
N GLU A 75 -1.28 4.15 -12.65
CA GLU A 75 -0.57 5.36 -12.26
C GLU A 75 0.83 5.07 -11.72
N TYR A 76 0.96 4.07 -10.84
CA TYR A 76 2.26 3.72 -10.29
C TYR A 76 3.17 3.00 -11.29
N LYS A 77 2.62 2.21 -12.22
CA LYS A 77 3.41 1.64 -13.33
C LYS A 77 4.02 2.70 -14.25
N LYS A 78 3.37 3.86 -14.45
CA LYS A 78 3.96 4.98 -15.22
C LYS A 78 5.18 5.60 -14.53
N ASN A 79 5.33 5.41 -13.23
CA ASN A 79 6.43 5.93 -12.43
C ASN A 79 7.54 4.89 -12.24
N ASP A 80 7.66 3.91 -13.15
CA ASP A 80 8.60 2.79 -13.06
C ASP A 80 8.48 1.99 -11.75
N CYS A 81 7.27 1.88 -11.19
CA CYS A 81 7.00 1.02 -10.07
C CYS A 81 6.35 -0.30 -10.50
N ASP A 82 6.88 -1.42 -10.01
CA ASP A 82 6.12 -2.67 -10.00
C ASP A 82 5.11 -2.63 -8.84
N VAL A 83 3.90 -3.12 -9.09
CA VAL A 83 2.78 -3.09 -8.15
C VAL A 83 2.26 -4.51 -7.96
N ILE A 84 2.30 -5.01 -6.74
CA ILE A 84 1.96 -6.40 -6.39
C ILE A 84 0.92 -6.39 -5.27
N ASP A 85 -0.18 -7.12 -5.44
CA ASP A 85 -1.12 -7.38 -4.34
C ASP A 85 -0.50 -8.40 -3.38
N VAL A 86 -0.33 -7.98 -2.12
CA VAL A 86 0.28 -8.79 -1.06
C VAL A 86 -0.66 -8.92 0.14
N THR A 87 -1.96 -8.67 -0.04
CA THR A 87 -2.95 -8.59 1.05
C THR A 87 -2.92 -9.78 1.98
N ASP A 88 -2.84 -10.99 1.43
CA ASP A 88 -2.84 -12.25 2.20
C ASP A 88 -1.43 -12.65 2.71
N ASP A 89 -0.40 -11.97 2.23
CA ASP A 89 0.99 -12.24 2.59
C ASP A 89 1.44 -11.39 3.79
N VAL A 90 0.91 -10.17 3.97
CA VAL A 90 1.32 -9.26 5.06
C VAL A 90 0.70 -9.60 6.42
N ILE A 91 1.55 -9.93 7.40
CA ILE A 91 1.13 -10.35 8.76
C ILE A 91 1.81 -9.48 9.84
N ILE A 92 1.06 -9.13 10.89
CA ILE A 92 1.56 -8.40 12.07
C ILE A 92 2.79 -9.09 12.66
N GLY A 93 3.85 -8.32 12.92
CA GLY A 93 5.05 -8.79 13.60
C GLY A 93 6.01 -9.61 12.73
N LYS A 94 5.70 -9.80 11.44
CA LYS A 94 6.66 -10.34 10.47
C LYS A 94 7.32 -9.21 9.69
N ALA A 95 8.64 -9.18 9.71
CA ALA A 95 9.44 -8.17 9.04
C ALA A 95 9.30 -8.26 7.50
N PRO A 96 9.39 -7.14 6.76
CA PRO A 96 9.34 -7.10 5.30
C PRO A 96 10.23 -8.12 4.58
N ASP A 97 11.30 -8.59 5.21
CA ASP A 97 12.18 -9.65 4.70
C ASP A 97 11.42 -10.88 4.16
N PHE A 98 10.28 -11.24 4.77
CA PHE A 98 9.49 -12.37 4.26
C PHE A 98 8.84 -12.05 2.89
N LEU A 99 8.45 -10.80 2.62
CA LEU A 99 7.95 -10.38 1.30
C LEU A 99 9.10 -10.28 0.31
N LEU A 100 10.21 -9.68 0.73
CA LEU A 100 11.40 -9.49 -0.09
C LEU A 100 12.02 -10.83 -0.52
N SER A 101 11.98 -11.85 0.35
CA SER A 101 12.46 -13.20 0.02
C SER A 101 11.64 -13.95 -1.02
N ARG A 102 10.40 -13.54 -1.32
CA ARG A 102 9.59 -14.13 -2.41
C ARG A 102 9.89 -13.51 -3.78
N MET A 103 10.71 -12.47 -3.83
CA MET A 103 11.05 -11.72 -5.05
C MET A 103 12.51 -11.96 -5.52
N LEU A 104 13.23 -12.87 -4.85
CA LEU A 104 14.57 -13.37 -5.23
C LEU A 104 14.49 -14.64 -6.08
#